data_AF-A0A0C2GYG6-F1
#
_entry.id   AF-A0A0C2GYG6-F1
#
_cell.length_a   1.000
_cell.length_b   1.000
_cell.length_c   1.000
_cell.angle_alpha   90.00
_cell.angle_beta   90.00
_cell.angle_gamma   90.00
#
_symmetry.space_group_name_H-M   'P 1'
#
loop_
_entity.id
_entity.type
_entity.pdbx_description
1 polymer ?
#
loop_
_entity_poly.entity_id
_entity_poly.type
_entity_poly.pdbx_seq_one_letter_code
_entity_poly.pdbx_strand_id
1 'polypeptide(L)'
;MPGYEAERDKLREHLGIEWVPGGLKENSYSDDKTIRHSSDLDCNFADPKKCRWKNVEDKWGLDSLDFYLFEKVDFTEFPALRVGPGPTRVHQGEKMIFTGDKKREEQHAIFLSSLVGCQNSTGNLTFTYWAYNSAQVEIVLFEDKPGGGYKMLPEKPYVDCGRLLLPILHF
;
A
#
# COMPACT_ATOMS: atom_id res chain seq x y z
N MET A 1 -0.43 1.71 14.24
CA MET A 1 -0.26 3.15 14.47
C MET A 1 -0.32 3.47 15.97
N PRO A 2 0.79 3.28 16.71
CA PRO A 2 0.88 3.71 18.11
C PRO A 2 0.67 5.23 18.24
N GLY A 3 -0.10 5.69 19.24
CA GLY A 3 -0.29 7.13 19.51
C GLY A 3 -1.40 7.83 18.72
N TYR A 4 -2.31 7.07 18.11
CA TYR A 4 -3.44 7.57 17.31
C TYR A 4 -4.77 6.94 17.74
N GLU A 5 -4.97 6.79 19.04
CA GLU A 5 -6.15 6.14 19.64
C GLU A 5 -7.45 6.77 19.12
N ALA A 6 -7.56 8.10 19.16
CA ALA A 6 -8.77 8.82 18.75
C ALA A 6 -9.05 8.71 17.24
N GLU A 7 -8.01 8.66 16.42
CA GLU A 7 -8.14 8.49 14.97
C GLU A 7 -8.59 7.06 14.63
N ARG A 8 -8.11 6.05 15.36
CA ARG A 8 -8.56 4.66 15.20
C ARG A 8 -10.05 4.52 15.54
N ASP A 9 -10.54 5.19 16.58
CA ASP A 9 -11.96 5.19 16.92
C ASP A 9 -12.82 5.80 15.80
N LYS A 10 -12.35 6.89 15.19
CA LYS A 10 -13.03 7.50 14.03
C LYS A 10 -13.04 6.58 12.81
N LEU A 11 -11.93 5.90 12.52
CA LEU A 11 -11.87 4.93 11.41
C LEU A 11 -12.84 3.78 11.62
N ARG A 12 -12.95 3.28 12.86
CA ARG A 12 -13.95 2.28 13.22
C ARG A 12 -15.36 2.79 13.05
N GLU A 13 -15.68 3.99 13.53
CA GLU A 13 -17.01 4.58 13.41
C GLU A 13 -17.43 4.84 11.95
N HIS A 14 -16.51 5.36 11.12
CA HIS A 14 -16.86 5.85 9.78
C HIS A 14 -16.67 4.83 8.66
N LEU A 15 -15.76 3.86 8.86
CA LEU A 15 -15.42 2.86 7.86
C LEU A 15 -15.64 1.42 8.38
N GLY A 16 -15.85 1.25 9.68
CA GLY A 16 -16.00 -0.08 10.27
C GLY A 16 -14.75 -0.95 10.11
N ILE A 17 -13.57 -0.32 10.17
CA ILE A 17 -12.27 -1.00 10.12
C ILE A 17 -11.56 -0.88 11.47
N GLU A 18 -10.85 -1.93 11.86
CA GLU A 18 -10.11 -1.98 13.12
C GLU A 18 -8.65 -2.35 12.88
N TRP A 19 -7.74 -1.69 13.60
CA TRP A 19 -6.31 -1.93 13.48
C TRP A 19 -5.95 -3.29 14.07
N VAL A 20 -5.16 -4.08 13.33
CA VAL A 20 -4.58 -5.35 13.80
C VAL A 20 -3.15 -5.09 14.29
N PRO A 21 -2.89 -5.05 15.61
CA PRO A 21 -1.58 -4.71 16.14
C PRO A 21 -0.50 -5.70 15.70
N GLY A 22 0.55 -5.18 15.06
CA GLY A 22 1.64 -6.00 14.55
C GLY A 22 1.27 -6.91 13.37
N GLY A 23 0.13 -6.69 12.72
CA GLY A 23 -0.35 -7.56 11.64
C GLY A 23 0.55 -7.65 10.39
N LEU A 24 1.49 -6.71 10.21
CA LEU A 24 2.47 -6.71 9.11
C LEU A 24 3.90 -7.09 9.55
N LYS A 25 4.11 -7.41 10.84
CA LYS A 25 5.46 -7.71 11.37
C LYS A 25 6.09 -8.96 10.75
N GLU A 26 5.26 -9.95 10.45
CA GLU A 26 5.68 -11.18 9.78
C GLU A 26 5.20 -11.14 8.33
N ASN A 27 6.12 -11.37 7.40
CA ASN A 27 5.87 -11.43 5.96
C ASN A 27 6.89 -12.38 5.31
N SER A 28 6.68 -12.71 4.04
CA SER A 28 7.57 -13.54 3.22
C SER A 28 8.47 -12.72 2.30
N TYR A 29 8.66 -11.43 2.60
CA TYR A 29 9.58 -10.59 1.85
C TYR A 29 11.01 -11.14 1.97
N SER A 30 11.77 -11.07 0.87
CA SER A 30 13.17 -11.49 0.82
C SER A 30 13.95 -10.60 -0.13
N ASP A 31 15.08 -10.08 0.34
CA ASP A 31 16.03 -9.30 -0.48
C ASP A 31 16.85 -10.23 -1.40
N ASP A 32 17.05 -11.48 -1.02
CA ASP A 32 17.90 -12.47 -1.70
C ASP A 32 17.18 -13.31 -2.77
N LYS A 33 15.84 -13.39 -2.72
CA LYS A 33 15.05 -14.24 -3.62
C LYS A 33 14.21 -13.41 -4.55
N THR A 34 14.54 -13.52 -5.83
CA THR A 34 13.70 -12.97 -6.89
C THR A 34 12.35 -13.69 -6.96
N ILE A 35 11.32 -12.91 -7.28
CA ILE A 35 10.02 -13.40 -7.70
C ILE A 35 10.18 -14.27 -8.96
N ARG A 36 9.56 -15.46 -8.96
CA ARG A 36 9.63 -16.41 -10.08
C ARG A 36 8.35 -16.44 -10.90
N HIS A 37 7.22 -16.21 -10.24
CA HIS A 37 5.90 -16.14 -10.86
C HIS A 37 5.19 -14.87 -10.41
N SER A 38 4.40 -14.24 -11.28
CA SER A 38 3.64 -13.03 -10.93
C SER A 38 2.74 -13.24 -9.71
N SER A 39 2.18 -14.43 -9.55
CA SER A 39 1.36 -14.82 -8.40
C SER A 39 2.10 -14.83 -7.06
N ASP A 40 3.44 -14.83 -7.06
CA ASP A 40 4.21 -14.68 -5.82
C ASP A 40 4.04 -13.28 -5.19
N LEU A 41 3.56 -12.30 -5.97
CA LEU A 41 3.23 -10.95 -5.52
C LEU A 41 1.76 -10.78 -5.12
N ASP A 42 0.90 -11.76 -5.39
CA ASP A 42 -0.51 -11.68 -5.03
C ASP A 42 -0.64 -11.66 -3.49
N CYS A 43 -1.26 -10.59 -2.97
CA CYS A 43 -1.44 -10.40 -1.55
C CYS A 43 -2.80 -9.74 -1.27
N ASN A 44 -3.70 -10.50 -0.65
CA ASN A 44 -4.99 -10.02 -0.16
C ASN A 44 -5.01 -9.82 1.37
N PHE A 45 -3.84 -9.92 2.01
CA PHE A 45 -3.64 -9.79 3.45
C PHE A 45 -4.44 -10.73 4.36
N ALA A 46 -5.10 -11.77 3.82
CA ALA A 46 -5.77 -12.79 4.63
C ALA A 46 -4.76 -13.51 5.54
N ASP A 47 -3.57 -13.81 5.00
CA ASP A 47 -2.40 -14.34 5.69
C ASP A 47 -1.15 -13.49 5.33
N PRO A 48 -0.93 -12.36 6.03
CA PRO A 48 0.16 -11.42 5.72
C PRO A 48 1.54 -12.06 5.72
N LYS A 49 1.72 -13.16 6.47
CA LYS A 49 2.98 -13.90 6.58
C LYS A 49 3.43 -14.48 5.25
N LYS A 50 2.51 -14.73 4.31
CA LYS A 50 2.81 -15.24 2.96
C LYS A 50 3.07 -14.13 1.94
N CYS A 51 2.70 -12.89 2.26
CA CYS A 51 2.86 -11.78 1.33
C CYS A 51 4.33 -11.42 1.20
N ARG A 52 4.79 -11.21 -0.04
CA ARG A 52 6.16 -10.82 -0.36
C ARG A 52 6.35 -9.31 -0.40
N TRP A 53 5.72 -8.62 0.53
CA TRP A 53 5.69 -7.17 0.64
C TRP A 53 6.03 -6.74 2.06
N LYS A 54 6.67 -5.58 2.23
CA LYS A 54 6.99 -5.00 3.54
C LYS A 54 6.93 -3.47 3.50
N ASN A 55 6.81 -2.83 4.66
CA ASN A 55 7.17 -1.42 4.78
C ASN A 55 8.68 -1.26 4.54
N VAL A 56 9.07 -0.15 3.91
CA VAL A 56 10.49 0.19 3.81
C VAL A 56 11.06 0.44 5.21
N GLU A 57 12.35 0.17 5.37
CA GLU A 57 13.00 0.34 6.67
C GLU A 57 13.44 1.80 6.88
N ASP A 58 13.19 2.34 8.08
CA ASP A 58 13.55 3.71 8.51
C ASP A 58 14.99 4.10 8.16
N LYS A 59 15.93 3.14 8.21
CA LYS A 59 17.36 3.35 7.94
C LYS A 59 17.63 3.93 6.55
N TRP A 60 16.70 3.74 5.60
CA TRP A 60 16.83 4.26 4.24
C TRP A 60 16.33 5.69 4.11
N GLY A 61 15.53 6.19 5.05
CA GLY A 61 14.96 7.55 5.03
C GLY A 61 14.18 7.85 3.75
N LEU A 62 13.54 6.82 3.17
CA LEU A 62 12.79 6.92 1.92
C LEU A 62 11.32 7.26 2.15
N ASP A 63 10.83 7.09 3.37
CA ASP A 63 9.48 7.46 3.77
C ASP A 63 9.39 8.01 5.19
N SER A 64 8.21 8.53 5.54
CA SER A 64 7.96 9.18 6.82
C SER A 64 6.84 8.51 7.63
N LEU A 65 6.15 7.54 7.02
CA LEU A 65 5.03 6.80 7.59
C LEU A 65 5.07 5.34 7.17
N ASP A 66 4.49 4.50 8.02
CA ASP A 66 4.27 3.08 7.74
C ASP A 66 2.85 2.82 7.22
N PHE A 67 2.67 1.70 6.52
CA PHE A 67 1.37 1.05 6.41
C PHE A 67 1.07 0.19 7.64
N TYR A 68 -0.20 0.07 7.98
CA TYR A 68 -0.70 -0.77 9.06
C TYR A 68 -1.84 -1.66 8.56
N LEU A 69 -1.90 -2.89 9.08
CA LEU A 69 -2.99 -3.83 8.76
C LEU A 69 -4.28 -3.45 9.49
N PHE A 70 -5.37 -3.38 8.76
CA PHE A 70 -6.73 -3.22 9.26
C PHE A 70 -7.61 -4.36 8.78
N GLU A 71 -8.65 -4.66 9.56
CA GLU A 71 -9.68 -5.64 9.23
C GLU A 71 -11.05 -4.96 9.23
N LYS A 72 -11.91 -5.32 8.28
CA LYS A 72 -13.31 -4.91 8.26
C LYS A 72 -14.08 -5.68 9.34
N VAL A 73 -14.56 -4.98 10.36
CA VAL A 73 -15.18 -5.62 11.54
C VAL A 73 -16.71 -5.58 11.53
N ASP A 74 -17.33 -4.77 10.67
CA ASP A 74 -18.79 -4.63 10.58
C ASP A 74 -19.28 -4.39 9.13
N PHE A 75 -20.57 -4.08 8.97
CA PHE A 75 -21.22 -3.86 7.67
C PHE A 75 -21.23 -2.40 7.20
N THR A 76 -20.55 -1.47 7.88
CA THR A 76 -20.46 -0.06 7.49
C THR A 76 -19.83 0.06 6.10
N GLU A 77 -20.56 0.59 5.12
CA GLU A 77 -20.03 0.80 3.77
C GLU A 77 -19.10 2.03 3.74
N PHE A 78 -18.07 1.97 2.90
CA PHE A 78 -17.19 3.12 2.71
C PHE A 78 -17.93 4.24 1.97
N PRO A 79 -17.84 5.50 2.41
CA PRO A 79 -18.61 6.60 1.86
C PRO A 79 -18.10 7.00 0.47
N ALA A 80 -18.83 6.59 -0.58
CA ALA A 80 -18.44 6.74 -2.00
C ALA A 80 -17.98 8.15 -2.42
N LEU A 81 -18.57 9.19 -1.83
CA LEU A 81 -18.27 10.58 -2.17
C LEU A 81 -16.95 11.09 -1.58
N ARG A 82 -16.40 10.40 -0.56
CA ARG A 82 -15.20 10.82 0.14
C ARG A 82 -14.06 9.80 0.05
N VAL A 83 -14.41 8.53 -0.14
CA VAL A 83 -13.50 7.39 -0.11
C VAL A 83 -13.68 6.59 -1.41
N GLY A 84 -12.74 6.72 -2.33
CA GLY A 84 -12.78 6.10 -3.66
C GLY A 84 -11.38 6.01 -4.28
N PRO A 85 -11.20 5.33 -5.44
CA PRO A 85 -12.23 4.80 -6.34
C PRO A 85 -12.66 3.35 -6.05
N GLY A 86 -12.07 2.69 -5.05
CA GLY A 86 -12.41 1.30 -4.70
C GLY A 86 -13.89 1.08 -4.34
N PRO A 87 -14.33 -0.18 -4.24
CA PRO A 87 -15.73 -0.51 -3.97
C PRO A 87 -16.17 -0.01 -2.59
N THR A 88 -17.40 0.47 -2.47
CA THR A 88 -17.96 0.93 -1.18
C THR A 88 -18.21 -0.24 -0.23
N ARG A 89 -18.55 -1.40 -0.80
CA ARG A 89 -18.82 -2.63 -0.07
C ARG A 89 -17.53 -3.44 0.06
N VAL A 90 -16.99 -3.41 1.28
CA VAL A 90 -15.89 -4.28 1.72
C VAL A 90 -16.51 -5.30 2.69
N HIS A 91 -16.27 -6.59 2.45
CA HIS A 91 -16.89 -7.62 3.27
C HIS A 91 -16.23 -7.73 4.65
N GLN A 92 -17.02 -8.11 5.66
CA GLN A 92 -16.52 -8.37 7.01
C GLN A 92 -15.44 -9.46 6.97
N GLY A 93 -14.36 -9.25 7.72
CA GLY A 93 -13.19 -10.13 7.76
C GLY A 93 -12.17 -9.88 6.63
N GLU A 94 -12.50 -9.06 5.62
CA GLU A 94 -11.50 -8.61 4.66
C GLU A 94 -10.45 -7.73 5.34
N LYS A 95 -9.21 -7.88 4.89
CA LYS A 95 -8.06 -7.18 5.43
C LYS A 95 -7.44 -6.28 4.38
N MET A 96 -6.96 -5.13 4.83
CA MET A 96 -6.33 -4.13 3.98
C MET A 96 -5.22 -3.42 4.73
N ILE A 97 -4.32 -2.79 3.99
CA ILE A 97 -3.33 -1.90 4.58
C ILE A 97 -3.81 -0.45 4.49
N PHE A 98 -3.50 0.32 5.52
CA PHE A 98 -3.91 1.71 5.66
C PHE A 98 -2.73 2.55 6.14
N THR A 99 -2.60 3.76 5.61
CA THR A 99 -1.65 4.77 6.05
C THR A 99 -2.33 6.14 6.08
N GLY A 100 -1.84 7.03 6.93
CA GLY A 100 -2.36 8.39 7.09
C GLY A 100 -1.85 9.05 8.38
N ASP A 101 -1.78 10.38 8.35
CA ASP A 101 -1.39 11.22 9.50
C ASP A 101 -2.34 12.44 9.57
N LYS A 102 -2.40 13.08 10.74
CA LYS A 102 -3.06 14.37 10.99
C LYS A 102 -2.17 15.58 10.69
N LYS A 103 -0.86 15.37 10.49
CA LYS A 103 0.07 16.44 10.13
C LYS A 103 -0.34 17.09 8.81
N ARG A 104 -0.08 18.40 8.71
CA ARG A 104 -0.31 19.19 7.49
C ARG A 104 0.85 19.10 6.51
N GLU A 105 2.02 18.73 7.01
CA GLU A 105 3.20 18.51 6.19
C GLU A 105 2.97 17.30 5.28
N GLU A 106 3.57 17.33 4.11
CA GLU A 106 3.57 16.19 3.21
C GLU A 106 4.20 15.00 3.91
N GLN A 107 3.52 13.85 3.83
CA GLN A 107 3.99 12.59 4.37
C GLN A 107 3.83 11.53 3.29
N HIS A 108 4.73 10.57 3.26
CA HIS A 108 4.69 9.45 2.33
C HIS A 108 4.99 8.16 3.07
N ALA A 109 4.43 7.06 2.56
CA ALA A 109 4.66 5.70 3.04
C ALA A 109 4.95 4.82 1.83
N ILE A 110 5.93 3.93 1.94
CA ILE A 110 6.32 3.03 0.84
C ILE A 110 6.11 1.59 1.27
N PHE A 111 5.27 0.87 0.51
CA PHE A 111 5.09 -0.56 0.64
C PHE A 111 5.83 -1.28 -0.51
N LEU A 112 6.90 -1.97 -0.16
CA LEU A 112 7.89 -2.50 -1.09
C LEU A 112 7.70 -4.01 -1.31
N SER A 113 7.71 -4.45 -2.58
CA SER A 113 7.72 -5.87 -2.94
C SER A 113 9.12 -6.47 -2.90
N SER A 114 9.22 -7.79 -2.75
CA SER A 114 10.47 -8.51 -3.05
C SER A 114 10.93 -8.30 -4.49
N LEU A 115 12.20 -8.57 -4.75
CA LEU A 115 12.85 -8.26 -6.03
C LEU A 115 12.15 -8.93 -7.21
N VAL A 116 11.73 -8.14 -8.18
CA VAL A 116 11.21 -8.63 -9.46
C VAL A 116 12.39 -8.76 -10.43
N GLY A 117 12.72 -9.99 -10.83
CA GLY A 117 13.78 -10.24 -11.80
C GLY A 117 13.43 -9.70 -13.19
N CYS A 118 14.43 -9.57 -14.06
CA CYS A 118 14.24 -9.15 -15.46
C CYS A 118 13.17 -10.02 -16.14
N GLN A 119 12.16 -9.39 -16.71
CA GLN A 119 11.07 -10.05 -17.42
C GLN A 119 11.30 -9.97 -18.93
N ASN A 120 10.98 -11.03 -19.65
CA ASN A 120 11.03 -11.05 -21.13
C ASN A 120 9.76 -10.49 -21.77
N SER A 121 8.76 -10.13 -20.96
CA SER A 121 7.47 -9.60 -21.40
C SER A 121 6.93 -8.60 -20.38
N THR A 122 5.95 -7.80 -20.80
CA THR A 122 5.24 -6.88 -19.92
C THR A 122 4.49 -7.63 -18.83
N GLY A 123 4.63 -7.20 -17.57
CA GLY A 123 3.81 -7.64 -16.45
C GLY A 123 2.68 -6.64 -16.16
N ASN A 124 1.58 -7.12 -15.59
CA ASN A 124 0.49 -6.26 -15.13
C ASN A 124 0.38 -6.35 -13.60
N LEU A 125 0.47 -5.20 -12.92
CA LEU A 125 0.20 -5.07 -11.49
C LEU A 125 -1.17 -4.43 -11.32
N THR A 126 -2.09 -5.15 -10.69
CA THR A 126 -3.44 -4.67 -10.38
C THR A 126 -3.64 -4.67 -8.87
N PHE A 127 -4.21 -3.61 -8.34
CA PHE A 127 -4.54 -3.49 -6.92
C PHE A 127 -5.81 -2.66 -6.75
N THR A 128 -6.51 -2.87 -5.64
CA THR A 128 -7.65 -2.05 -5.24
C THR A 128 -7.17 -1.05 -4.19
N TYR A 129 -7.55 0.21 -4.35
CA TYR A 129 -7.21 1.24 -3.38
C TYR A 129 -8.40 2.16 -3.10
N TRP A 130 -8.34 2.79 -1.95
CA TRP A 130 -9.21 3.88 -1.56
C TRP A 130 -8.34 5.03 -1.09
N ALA A 131 -8.65 6.23 -1.56
CA ALA A 131 -8.08 7.47 -1.10
C ALA A 131 -9.17 8.29 -0.43
N TYR A 132 -8.81 8.99 0.64
CA TYR A 132 -9.66 9.98 1.31
C TYR A 132 -9.03 11.35 1.14
N ASN A 133 -9.84 12.35 0.75
CA ASN A 133 -9.38 13.69 0.37
C ASN A 133 -8.35 13.66 -0.79
N SER A 134 -7.39 14.59 -0.78
CA SER A 134 -6.32 14.73 -1.78
C SER A 134 -5.17 13.75 -1.63
N ALA A 135 -5.36 12.62 -0.91
CA ALA A 135 -4.35 11.58 -0.82
C ALA A 135 -4.10 10.95 -2.19
N GLN A 136 -2.83 10.70 -2.52
CA GLN A 136 -2.43 10.13 -3.80
C GLN A 136 -1.77 8.77 -3.59
N VAL A 137 -1.94 7.89 -4.57
CA VAL A 137 -1.26 6.59 -4.62
C VAL A 137 -0.43 6.57 -5.90
N GLU A 138 0.87 6.38 -5.75
CA GLU A 138 1.80 6.25 -6.87
C GLU A 138 2.47 4.89 -6.88
N ILE A 139 2.70 4.34 -8.07
CA ILE A 139 3.55 3.18 -8.27
C ILE A 139 4.90 3.67 -8.78
N VAL A 140 5.94 3.35 -8.02
CA VAL A 140 7.32 3.71 -8.32
C VAL A 140 8.17 2.44 -8.46
N LEU A 141 9.21 2.53 -9.28
CA LEU A 141 10.16 1.43 -9.45
C LEU A 141 11.43 1.76 -8.68
N PHE A 142 11.97 0.77 -7.97
CA PHE A 142 13.24 0.87 -7.27
C PHE A 142 14.24 -0.11 -7.87
N GLU A 143 15.47 0.35 -8.04
CA GLU A 143 16.64 -0.46 -8.33
C GLU A 143 17.43 -0.68 -7.03
N ASP A 144 17.85 -1.91 -6.76
CA ASP A 144 18.74 -2.23 -5.64
C ASP A 144 20.18 -1.78 -5.99
N LYS A 145 20.81 -1.03 -5.08
CA LYS A 145 22.16 -0.51 -5.30
C LYS A 145 23.21 -1.57 -4.94
N PRO A 146 24.29 -1.72 -5.73
CA PRO A 146 25.45 -2.50 -5.31
C PRO A 146 26.03 -1.90 -4.01
N GLY A 147 25.89 -2.61 -2.89
CA GLY A 147 26.29 -2.13 -1.55
C GLY A 147 25.13 -1.84 -0.58
N GLY A 148 23.88 -2.04 -1.02
CA GLY A 148 22.68 -1.92 -0.21
C GLY A 148 21.96 -0.58 -0.39
N GLY A 149 20.63 -0.66 -0.33
CA GLY A 149 19.73 0.48 -0.40
C GLY A 149 19.11 0.65 -1.78
N TYR A 150 18.13 1.54 -1.87
CA TYR A 150 17.30 1.65 -3.07
C TYR A 150 17.57 2.94 -3.84
N LYS A 151 17.42 2.88 -5.15
CA LYS A 151 17.38 4.03 -6.05
C LYS A 151 16.02 4.06 -6.73
N MET A 152 15.24 5.12 -6.50
CA MET A 152 14.01 5.31 -7.25
C MET A 152 14.35 5.58 -8.72
N LEU A 153 13.72 4.83 -9.62
CA LEU A 153 13.85 5.03 -11.06
C LEU A 153 12.89 6.14 -11.51
N PRO A 154 13.30 7.00 -12.45
CA PRO A 154 12.44 8.06 -12.99
C PRO A 154 11.32 7.52 -13.88
N GLU A 155 11.44 6.27 -14.34
CA GLU A 155 10.45 5.59 -15.15
C GLU A 155 9.21 5.28 -14.31
N LYS A 156 8.08 5.91 -14.66
CA LYS A 156 6.78 5.52 -14.11
C LYS A 156 6.25 4.33 -14.91
N PRO A 157 5.87 3.21 -14.27
CA PRO A 157 5.23 2.11 -14.98
C PRO A 157 3.93 2.62 -15.63
N TYR A 158 3.55 2.05 -16.76
CA TYR A 158 2.30 2.41 -17.41
C TYR A 158 1.13 2.00 -16.50
N VAL A 159 0.57 2.98 -15.80
CA VAL A 159 -0.63 2.78 -14.98
C VAL A 159 -1.83 3.00 -15.90
N ASP A 160 -2.51 1.91 -16.28
CA ASP A 160 -3.81 1.99 -16.97
C ASP A 160 -4.89 2.37 -15.95
N CYS A 161 -4.90 3.65 -15.56
CA CYS A 161 -6.04 4.25 -14.90
C CYS A 161 -7.17 4.32 -15.95
N GLY A 162 -8.03 3.31 -15.96
CA GLY A 162 -9.03 3.08 -17.01
C GLY A 162 -9.71 4.35 -17.55
N ARG A 163 -9.69 4.52 -18.88
CA ARG A 163 -10.34 5.57 -19.69
C ARG A 163 -10.46 6.97 -19.02
N LEU A 164 -9.50 7.86 -19.27
CA LEU A 164 -9.63 9.13 -20.04
C LEU A 164 -8.47 10.12 -19.76
N LEU A 165 -7.87 10.60 -20.87
CA LEU A 165 -7.12 11.86 -21.16
C LEU A 165 -6.38 12.62 -20.03
N LEU A 166 -5.05 12.74 -20.20
CA LEU A 166 -4.09 13.69 -19.58
C LEU A 166 -4.69 15.11 -19.41
N PRO A 167 -4.33 15.92 -18.37
CA PRO A 167 -2.94 16.09 -17.90
C PRO A 167 -2.70 16.52 -16.41
N ILE A 168 -1.41 16.55 -16.01
CA ILE A 168 -0.73 17.49 -15.07
C ILE A 168 -0.57 17.17 -13.56
N LEU A 169 0.72 17.25 -13.16
CA LEU A 169 1.41 17.58 -11.88
C LEU A 169 0.58 17.86 -10.60
N HIS A 170 1.13 17.53 -9.42
CA HIS A 170 1.56 18.54 -8.43
C HIS A 170 2.35 18.02 -7.21
N PHE A 171 3.08 18.97 -6.62
CA PHE A 171 3.67 19.07 -5.28
C PHE A 171 2.70 18.76 -4.13
#